data_AF-A0A0N0P6Y3-F1
#
_entry.id   AF-A0A0N0P6Y3-F1
#
_cell.length_a   1.000
_cell.length_b   1.000
_cell.length_c   1.000
_cell.angle_alpha   90.00
_cell.angle_beta   90.00
_cell.angle_gamma   90.00
#
_symmetry.space_group_name_H-M   'P 1'
#
loop_
_entity.id
_entity.type
_entity.pdbx_description
1 polymer ?
#
loop_
_entity_poly.entity_id
_entity_poly.type
_entity_poly.pdbx_seq_one_letter_code
_entity_poly.pdbx_strand_id
1 'polypeptide(L)'
;MGCGASSESANATYVNGKPTFKGDDVTKGFEKDNGLLFRIVNKKKKQWAYYNDTKQYEMHITVTFNEDCDIKALGKTRLEQQDNGEWVASVVVYPMETEMFIEGRVNGFRSKMDALPLSDEYRQRQEEKEKK
;
A
#
# COMPACT_ATOMS: atom_id res chain seq x y z
N MET A 1 23.75 3.71 -3.74
CA MET A 1 23.36 5.04 -4.24
C MET A 1 21.85 5.13 -4.08
N GLY A 2 21.41 5.91 -3.10
CA GLY A 2 20.01 6.04 -2.71
C GLY A 2 19.26 6.96 -3.64
N CYS A 3 18.08 6.54 -4.07
CA CYS A 3 17.13 7.46 -4.68
C CYS A 3 16.59 8.37 -3.58
N GLY A 4 17.15 9.57 -3.51
CA GLY A 4 16.53 10.71 -2.85
C GLY A 4 15.35 11.18 -3.70
N ALA A 5 14.17 10.64 -3.43
CA ALA A 5 12.94 11.32 -3.78
C ALA A 5 12.60 12.23 -2.60
N SER A 6 12.88 13.51 -2.76
CA SER A 6 12.44 14.59 -1.88
C SER A 6 10.97 14.37 -1.53
N SER A 7 10.67 14.15 -0.26
CA SER A 7 9.32 14.13 0.26
C SER A 7 8.81 15.57 0.33
N GLU A 8 8.61 16.17 -0.84
CA GLU A 8 7.62 17.22 -0.93
C GLU A 8 6.30 16.58 -0.52
N SER A 9 5.62 17.23 0.42
CA SER A 9 4.20 17.06 0.69
C SER A 9 3.44 17.52 -0.57
N ALA A 10 3.63 16.80 -1.67
CA ALA A 10 2.93 17.01 -2.91
C ALA A 10 1.46 16.74 -2.57
N ASN A 11 0.63 17.75 -2.74
CA ASN A 11 -0.81 17.66 -2.63
C ASN A 11 -1.29 16.49 -3.52
N ALA A 12 -1.41 15.30 -2.93
CA ALA A 12 -1.80 14.10 -3.63
C ALA A 12 -3.21 14.32 -4.16
N THR A 13 -3.33 14.45 -5.48
CA THR A 13 -4.61 14.68 -6.13
C THR A 13 -5.20 13.33 -6.53
N TYR A 14 -6.27 12.94 -5.86
CA TYR A 14 -7.03 11.73 -6.18
C TYR A 14 -8.04 12.06 -7.28
N VAL A 15 -8.14 11.19 -8.29
CA VAL A 15 -8.95 11.41 -9.49
C VAL A 15 -10.19 10.51 -9.49
N ASN A 16 -10.08 9.27 -9.00
CA ASN A 16 -11.17 8.29 -9.10
C ASN A 16 -11.97 8.14 -7.80
N GLY A 17 -11.36 8.43 -6.66
CA GLY A 17 -12.00 8.33 -5.35
C GLY A 17 -11.23 9.09 -4.29
N LYS A 18 -11.37 8.66 -3.03
CA LYS A 18 -10.62 9.20 -1.90
C LYS A 18 -10.26 8.05 -0.95
N PRO A 19 -9.07 8.09 -0.32
CA PRO A 19 -8.72 7.09 0.67
C PRO A 19 -9.66 7.16 1.88
N THR A 20 -10.02 6.01 2.44
CA THR A 20 -10.81 5.93 3.68
C THR A 20 -9.94 6.10 4.93
N PHE A 21 -8.61 5.98 4.78
CA PHE A 21 -7.63 6.21 5.82
C PHE A 21 -6.90 7.55 5.64
N LYS A 22 -6.72 8.31 6.72
CA LYS A 22 -6.00 9.58 6.72
C LYS A 22 -4.67 9.44 7.45
N GLY A 23 -3.61 9.90 6.81
CA GLY A 23 -2.26 9.96 7.35
C GLY A 23 -1.71 11.38 7.36
N ASP A 24 -0.55 11.53 7.98
CA ASP A 24 0.21 12.78 8.02
C ASP A 24 1.05 12.94 6.74
N ASP A 25 1.54 11.83 6.16
CA ASP A 25 2.30 11.84 4.91
C ASP A 25 1.62 10.97 3.84
N VAL A 26 1.65 11.44 2.60
CA VAL A 26 1.18 10.70 1.43
C VAL A 26 2.28 10.69 0.37
N THR A 27 2.63 9.50 -0.13
CA THR A 27 3.64 9.31 -1.17
C THR A 27 3.02 8.56 -2.35
N LYS A 28 3.30 8.99 -3.57
CA LYS A 28 2.90 8.28 -4.79
C LYS A 28 3.74 7.00 -4.94
N GLY A 29 3.11 5.90 -5.31
CA GLY A 29 3.77 4.62 -5.59
C GLY A 29 4.38 4.57 -6.99
N PHE A 30 3.82 5.32 -7.94
CA PHE A 30 4.31 5.43 -9.31
C PHE A 30 4.50 6.89 -9.70
N GLU A 31 5.48 7.18 -10.56
CA GLU A 31 5.67 8.53 -11.13
C GLU A 31 4.73 8.80 -12.32
N LYS A 32 4.02 7.77 -12.78
CA LYS A 32 3.10 7.84 -13.92
C LYS A 32 1.72 8.37 -13.52
N ASP A 33 1.09 9.11 -14.44
CA ASP A 33 -0.26 9.66 -14.30
C ASP A 33 -0.41 10.48 -13.01
N ASN A 34 -1.47 10.27 -12.23
CA ASN A 34 -1.66 10.97 -10.96
C ASN A 34 -0.87 10.34 -9.79
N GLY A 35 -0.21 9.20 -10.02
CA GLY A 35 0.49 8.41 -9.01
C GLY A 35 0.00 6.97 -8.88
N LEU A 36 -1.23 6.69 -9.37
CA LEU A 36 -1.97 5.41 -9.41
C LEU A 36 -2.23 4.73 -8.04
N LEU A 37 -1.21 4.63 -7.21
CA LEU A 37 -1.22 4.07 -5.87
C LEU A 37 -0.63 5.10 -4.91
N PHE A 38 -1.21 5.24 -3.73
CA PHE A 38 -0.75 6.19 -2.72
C PHE A 38 -0.47 5.46 -1.42
N ARG A 39 0.76 5.57 -0.93
CA ARG A 39 1.13 5.15 0.42
C ARG A 39 0.79 6.26 1.40
N ILE A 40 0.00 5.94 2.41
CA ILE A 40 -0.48 6.88 3.41
C ILE A 40 0.12 6.46 4.76
N VAL A 41 0.86 7.35 5.40
CA VAL A 41 1.53 7.09 6.68
C VAL A 41 0.94 8.00 7.75
N ASN A 42 0.42 7.39 8.81
CA ASN A 42 0.04 8.09 10.03
C ASN A 42 1.20 8.01 11.03
N LYS A 43 1.89 9.13 11.27
CA LYS A 43 3.05 9.23 12.16
C LYS A 43 2.66 9.01 13.62
N LYS A 44 1.46 9.42 14.03
CA LYS A 44 0.99 9.29 15.42
C LYS A 44 0.77 7.82 15.81
N LYS A 45 0.06 7.07 14.96
CA LYS A 45 -0.21 5.64 15.17
C LYS A 45 0.88 4.74 14.59
N LYS A 46 1.84 5.31 13.85
CA LYS A 46 2.86 4.58 13.08
C LYS A 46 2.24 3.54 12.13
N GLN A 47 1.11 3.90 11.52
CA GLN A 47 0.34 3.02 10.65
C GLN A 47 0.52 3.38 9.19
N TRP A 48 0.65 2.37 8.35
CA TRP A 48 0.74 2.50 6.92
C TRP A 48 -0.52 1.93 6.28
N ALA A 49 -1.00 2.60 5.24
CA ALA A 49 -2.08 2.13 4.39
C ALA A 49 -1.74 2.42 2.93
N TYR A 50 -2.38 1.69 2.03
CA TYR A 50 -2.29 1.92 0.59
C TYR A 50 -3.68 2.19 0.03
N TYR A 51 -3.76 3.18 -0.86
CA TYR A 51 -4.97 3.52 -1.60
C TYR A 51 -4.71 3.38 -3.10
N ASN A 52 -5.48 2.52 -3.76
CA ASN A 52 -5.43 2.33 -5.20
C ASN A 52 -6.43 3.28 -5.86
N ASP A 53 -5.94 4.31 -6.55
CA ASP A 53 -6.78 5.29 -7.22
C ASP A 53 -7.08 4.89 -8.68
N THR A 54 -6.87 3.64 -9.07
CA THR A 54 -7.21 3.15 -10.41
C THR A 54 -8.57 2.45 -10.41
N LYS A 55 -9.16 2.32 -11.59
CA LYS A 55 -10.41 1.56 -11.83
C LYS A 55 -10.19 0.19 -12.48
N GLN A 56 -9.02 0.00 -13.07
CA GLN A 56 -8.76 -1.07 -14.05
C GLN A 56 -7.67 -2.04 -13.59
N TYR A 57 -6.98 -1.71 -12.49
CA TYR A 57 -5.84 -2.45 -12.00
C TYR A 57 -6.01 -2.78 -10.53
N GLU A 58 -5.57 -3.97 -10.14
CA GLU A 58 -5.29 -4.31 -8.77
C GLU A 58 -3.80 -4.09 -8.49
N MET A 59 -3.52 -3.52 -7.32
CA MET A 59 -2.15 -3.16 -6.93
C MET A 59 -1.63 -4.24 -5.99
N HIS A 60 -0.56 -4.92 -6.41
CA HIS A 60 0.13 -5.91 -5.61
C HIS A 60 1.34 -5.23 -4.97
N ILE A 61 1.31 -5.09 -3.65
CA ILE A 61 2.38 -4.44 -2.89
C ILE A 61 3.11 -5.49 -2.08
N THR A 62 4.43 -5.50 -2.23
CA THR A 62 5.34 -6.28 -1.39
C THR A 62 6.41 -5.34 -0.83
N VAL A 63 6.54 -5.30 0.49
CA VAL A 63 7.57 -4.51 1.16
C VAL A 63 8.41 -5.42 2.03
N THR A 64 9.71 -5.40 1.80
CA THR A 64 10.71 -6.06 2.63
C THR A 64 11.28 -5.04 3.62
N PHE A 65 11.20 -5.33 4.90
CA PHE A 65 11.70 -4.54 6.00
C PHE A 65 12.94 -5.23 6.59
N ASN A 66 13.89 -4.43 7.05
CA ASN A 66 15.11 -4.94 7.69
C ASN A 66 14.77 -5.67 9.01
N GLU A 67 15.71 -6.48 9.51
CA GLU A 67 15.57 -7.22 10.78
C GLU A 67 15.30 -6.32 12.01
N ASP A 68 15.84 -5.09 12.04
CA ASP A 68 15.66 -4.11 13.11
C ASP A 68 14.35 -3.30 12.98
N CYS A 69 13.29 -3.94 12.48
CA CYS A 69 11.95 -3.37 12.41
C CYS A 69 11.04 -4.02 13.45
N ASP A 70 10.25 -3.22 14.16
CA ASP A 70 9.21 -3.67 15.07
C ASP A 70 7.85 -3.35 14.44
N ILE A 71 7.33 -4.30 13.67
CA ILE A 71 6.15 -4.12 12.83
C ILE A 71 5.12 -5.24 13.01
N LYS A 72 3.86 -4.90 12.82
CA LYS A 72 2.72 -5.81 12.86
C LYS A 72 1.87 -5.65 11.60
N ALA A 73 1.45 -6.77 11.01
CA ALA A 73 0.47 -6.76 9.91
C ALA A 73 -0.89 -6.24 10.36
N LEU A 74 -1.54 -5.48 9.48
CA LEU A 74 -2.90 -4.99 9.65
C LEU A 74 -3.81 -5.52 8.53
N GLY A 75 -5.10 -5.64 8.84
CA GLY A 75 -6.12 -6.00 7.86
C GLY A 75 -5.83 -7.35 7.19
N LYS A 76 -5.72 -7.33 5.86
CA LYS A 76 -5.45 -8.52 5.03
C LYS A 76 -3.96 -8.73 4.72
N THR A 77 -3.09 -7.90 5.29
CA THR A 77 -1.66 -7.96 5.02
C THR A 77 -1.08 -9.26 5.57
N ARG A 78 -0.34 -9.98 4.73
CA ARG A 78 0.46 -11.13 5.14
C ARG A 78 1.84 -10.64 5.52
N LEU A 79 2.32 -11.00 6.71
CA LEU A 79 3.64 -10.65 7.20
C LEU A 79 4.37 -11.93 7.57
N GLU A 80 5.54 -12.13 6.97
CA GLU A 80 6.35 -13.34 7.11
C GLU A 80 7.81 -12.95 7.37
N GLN A 81 8.44 -13.59 8.34
CA GLN A 81 9.88 -13.43 8.57
C GLN A 81 10.65 -14.40 7.65
N GLN A 82 11.71 -13.90 7.02
CA GLN A 82 12.60 -14.67 6.16
C GLN A 82 13.77 -15.22 6.96
N ASP A 83 14.46 -16.23 6.42
CA ASP A 83 15.61 -16.89 7.08
C ASP A 83 16.78 -15.93 7.36
N ASN A 84 16.88 -14.83 6.61
CA ASN A 84 17.88 -13.78 6.79
C ASN A 84 17.51 -12.74 7.86
N GLY A 85 16.39 -12.92 8.57
CA GLY A 85 15.89 -12.02 9.60
C GLY A 85 15.02 -10.87 9.09
N GLU A 86 14.96 -10.63 7.78
CA GLU A 86 14.09 -9.60 7.18
C GLU A 86 12.61 -9.97 7.28
N TRP A 87 11.74 -8.96 7.27
CA TRP A 87 10.29 -9.14 7.29
C TRP A 87 9.69 -8.79 5.93
N VAL A 88 8.89 -9.67 5.35
CA VAL A 88 8.20 -9.44 4.08
C VAL A 88 6.71 -9.28 4.34
N ALA A 89 6.18 -8.10 4.02
CA ALA A 89 4.75 -7.82 4.07
C ALA A 89 4.17 -7.72 2.66
N SER A 90 3.04 -8.39 2.41
CA SER A 90 2.35 -8.34 1.12
C SER A 90 0.85 -8.09 1.26
N VAL A 91 0.29 -7.30 0.34
CA VAL A 91 -1.15 -7.02 0.27
C VAL A 91 -1.58 -6.72 -1.17
N VAL A 92 -2.80 -7.10 -1.52
CA VAL A 92 -3.47 -6.71 -2.77
C VAL A 92 -4.49 -5.62 -2.47
N VAL A 93 -4.41 -4.51 -3.20
CA VAL A 93 -5.32 -3.36 -3.05
C VAL A 93 -6.12 -3.18 -4.32
N TYR A 94 -7.42 -3.44 -4.22
CA TYR A 94 -8.34 -3.36 -5.36
C TYR A 94 -8.71 -1.92 -5.73
N PRO A 95 -9.24 -1.70 -6.95
CA PRO A 95 -9.68 -0.39 -7.42
C PRO A 95 -10.47 0.43 -6.41
N MET A 96 -10.04 1.68 -6.21
CA MET A 96 -10.71 2.66 -5.34
C MET A 96 -10.86 2.22 -3.87
N GLU A 97 -10.20 1.13 -3.46
CA GLU A 97 -10.19 0.65 -2.08
C GLU A 97 -8.93 1.14 -1.34
N THR A 98 -9.04 1.21 -0.01
CA THR A 98 -7.91 1.46 0.89
C THR A 98 -7.72 0.24 1.76
N GLU A 99 -6.50 -0.27 1.84
CA GLU A 99 -6.16 -1.39 2.70
C GLU A 99 -5.08 -0.97 3.69
N MET A 100 -5.25 -1.37 4.95
CA MET A 100 -4.24 -1.18 5.98
C MET A 100 -3.09 -2.16 5.74
N PHE A 101 -1.86 -1.70 5.97
CA PHE A 101 -0.67 -2.47 5.66
C PHE A 101 0.02 -2.98 6.93
N ILE A 102 0.79 -2.11 7.58
CA ILE A 102 1.53 -2.42 8.79
C ILE A 102 1.38 -1.32 9.84
N GLU A 103 1.68 -1.66 11.09
CA GLU A 103 1.83 -0.74 12.21
C GLU A 103 3.16 -0.97 12.89
N GLY A 104 3.88 0.09 13.23
CA GLY A 104 5.06 0.02 14.08
C GLY A 104 6.25 0.82 13.59
N ARG A 105 7.43 0.52 14.13
CA ARG A 105 8.68 1.21 13.83
C ARG A 105 9.38 0.55 12.64
N VAL A 106 9.47 1.29 11.54
CA VAL A 106 10.22 0.90 10.35
C VAL A 106 11.63 1.50 10.38
N ASN A 107 12.66 0.66 10.29
CA ASN A 107 14.07 1.06 10.19
C ASN A 107 14.71 0.57 8.88
N GLY A 108 14.30 1.19 7.77
CA GLY A 108 14.73 0.82 6.42
C GLY A 108 13.85 -0.26 5.80
N PHE A 109 13.52 -0.08 4.53
CA PHE A 109 12.66 -0.98 3.78
C PHE A 109 12.93 -0.87 2.27
N ARG A 110 12.50 -1.89 1.52
CA ARG A 110 12.44 -1.91 0.06
C ARG A 110 11.03 -2.24 -0.35
N SER A 111 10.45 -1.44 -1.24
CA SER A 111 9.08 -1.65 -1.74
C SER A 111 9.09 -2.05 -3.21
N LYS A 112 8.35 -3.10 -3.53
CA LYS A 112 7.99 -3.50 -4.89
C LYS A 112 6.48 -3.34 -5.05
N MET A 113 6.06 -2.71 -6.13
CA MET A 113 4.65 -2.46 -6.42
C MET A 113 4.40 -2.83 -7.89
N ASP A 114 3.47 -3.73 -8.12
CA ASP A 114 3.09 -4.19 -9.45
C ASP A 114 1.61 -3.87 -9.69
N ALA A 115 1.30 -3.26 -10.83
CA ALA A 115 -0.08 -2.97 -11.25
C ALA A 115 -0.54 -4.06 -12.23
N LEU A 116 -1.48 -4.90 -11.82
CA LEU A 116 -1.96 -6.04 -12.61
C LEU A 116 -3.41 -5.79 -13.07
N PRO A 117 -3.83 -6.32 -14.23
CA PRO A 117 -5.23 -6.32 -14.62
C PRO A 117 -6.09 -7.00 -13.55
N LEU A 118 -7.36 -6.59 -13.44
CA LEU A 118 -8.29 -7.17 -12.46
C LEU A 118 -8.44 -8.67 -12.65
N SER A 119 -8.21 -9.40 -11.57
CA SER A 119 -8.33 -10.85 -11.52
C SER A 119 -9.79 -11.33 -11.49
N ASP A 120 -10.00 -12.62 -11.72
CA ASP A 120 -11.30 -13.29 -11.55
C ASP A 120 -11.78 -13.19 -10.10
N GLU A 121 -10.85 -13.19 -9.14
CA GLU A 121 -11.14 -13.01 -7.72
C GLU A 121 -11.81 -11.65 -7.45
N TYR A 122 -11.33 -10.58 -8.07
CA TYR A 122 -11.99 -9.28 -7.99
C TYR A 122 -13.43 -9.33 -8.52
N ARG A 123 -13.63 -9.98 -9.67
CA ARG A 123 -14.96 -10.09 -10.30
C ARG A 123 -15.95 -10.84 -9.42
N GLN A 124 -15.53 -12.00 -8.88
CA GLN A 124 -16.35 -12.78 -7.95
C GLN A 124 -16.71 -11.97 -6.69
N ARG A 125 -15.75 -11.22 -6.12
CA ARG A 125 -16.01 -10.38 -4.95
C ARG A 125 -17.03 -9.28 -5.22
N GLN A 126 -17.07 -8.71 -6.43
CA GLN A 126 -18.09 -7.70 -6.78
C GLN A 126 -19.47 -8.35 -6.91
N GLU A 127 -19.57 -9.51 -7.57
CA GLU A 127 -20.84 -10.25 -7.68
C GLU A 127 -21.41 -10.63 -6.30
N GLU A 128 -20.56 -11.00 -5.35
CA GLU A 128 -20.98 -11.29 -3.97
C GLU A 128 -21.48 -10.04 -3.21
N LYS A 129 -20.86 -8.87 -3.47
CA LYS A 129 -21.30 -7.60 -2.90
C LYS A 129 -22.65 -7.17 -3.46
N GLU A 130 -22.92 -7.38 -4.75
CA GLU A 130 -24.19 -7.03 -5.40
C GLU A 130 -25.36 -7.92 -4.98
N LYS A 131 -25.07 -9.13 -4.51
CA LYS A 131 -26.09 -10.09 -4.03
C LYS A 131 -26.51 -9.86 -2.57
N LYS A 132 -25.86 -8.95 -1.84
CA LYS A 132 -26.15 -8.61 -0.44
C LYS A 132 -26.93 -7.31 -0.33
#